data_AF-A0A6P6JBH7-F1
#
_entry.id   AF-A0A6P6JBH7-F1
#
_cell.length_a   1.000
_cell.length_b   1.000
_cell.length_c   1.000
_cell.angle_alpha   90.00
_cell.angle_beta   90.00
_cell.angle_gamma   90.00
#
_symmetry.space_group_name_H-M   'P 1'
#
loop_
_entity.id
_entity.type
_entity.pdbx_description
1 polymer ?
#
loop_
_entity_poly.entity_id
_entity_poly.type
_entity_poly.pdbx_seq_one_letter_code
_entity_poly.pdbx_strand_id
1 'polypeptide(L)'
;MQYFVARRKFQQARKPYDVRDVIEQYSQGHLNMTVRIKELQRRLDHTLGKPGMFLPEKGVDKEYYTMGARLIRLEDKVLQMDVKLENVLKILTEHFQPKPELLQKPSEYSSRVTVMKRLGVSMDDSQ
;
A
#
# COMPACT_ATOMS: atom_id res chain seq x y z
N MET A 1 -16.97 42.95 -2.89
CA MET A 1 -15.87 42.78 -1.92
C MET A 1 -14.47 42.73 -2.55
N GLN A 2 -14.26 42.02 -3.66
CA GLN A 2 -12.92 41.84 -4.26
C GLN A 2 -12.20 43.15 -4.66
N TYR A 3 -12.93 44.15 -5.18
CA TYR A 3 -12.36 45.45 -5.56
C TYR A 3 -11.70 46.19 -4.37
N PHE A 4 -12.35 46.19 -3.20
CA PHE A 4 -11.80 46.86 -2.02
C PHE A 4 -10.58 46.15 -1.45
N VAL A 5 -10.52 44.82 -1.56
CA VAL A 5 -9.35 44.01 -1.18
C VAL A 5 -8.18 44.30 -2.13
N ALA A 6 -8.42 44.33 -3.44
CA ALA A 6 -7.40 44.64 -4.43
C ALA A 6 -6.85 46.07 -4.25
N ARG A 7 -7.73 47.06 -4.06
CA ARG A 7 -7.33 48.45 -3.79
C ARG A 7 -6.47 48.58 -2.53
N ARG A 8 -6.82 47.88 -1.45
CA ARG A 8 -6.04 47.88 -0.20
C ARG A 8 -4.66 47.23 -0.37
N LYS A 9 -4.60 46.06 -1.03
CA LYS A 9 -3.33 45.37 -1.33
C LYS A 9 -2.40 46.24 -2.18
N PHE A 10 -2.94 46.92 -3.19
CA PHE A 10 -2.16 47.82 -4.04
C PHE A 10 -1.62 49.04 -3.28
N GLN A 11 -2.43 49.62 -2.39
CA GLN A 11 -1.99 50.73 -1.53
C GLN A 11 -0.93 50.30 -0.51
N GLN A 12 -1.02 49.08 0.03
CA GLN A 12 -0.02 48.52 0.96
C GLN A 12 1.31 48.23 0.24
N ALA A 13 1.28 47.66 -0.97
CA ALA A 13 2.48 47.33 -1.74
C ALA A 13 3.32 48.56 -2.16
N ARG A 14 2.73 49.78 -2.12
CA ARG A 14 3.45 51.03 -2.40
C ARG A 14 4.23 51.57 -1.22
N LYS A 15 3.97 51.10 0.01
CA LYS A 15 4.68 51.53 1.21
C LYS A 15 5.94 50.66 1.38
N PRO A 16 7.05 51.22 1.91
CA PRO A 16 8.20 50.39 2.27
C PRO A 16 7.79 49.35 3.31
N TYR A 17 8.35 48.15 3.21
CA TYR A 17 8.06 47.04 4.11
C TYR A 17 8.42 47.39 5.56
N ASP A 18 7.48 47.18 6.47
CA ASP A 18 7.66 47.28 7.92
C ASP A 18 7.95 45.89 8.52
N VAL A 19 8.61 45.82 9.67
CA VAL A 19 8.79 44.58 10.45
C VAL A 19 7.43 43.89 10.71
N ARG A 20 6.36 44.69 10.81
CA ARG A 20 4.99 44.21 10.88
C ARG A 20 4.57 43.37 9.66
N ASP A 21 4.98 43.76 8.46
CA ASP A 21 4.66 43.02 7.23
C ASP A 21 5.35 41.66 7.21
N VAL A 22 6.58 41.59 7.72
CA VAL A 22 7.33 40.33 7.87
C VAL A 22 6.64 39.40 8.87
N ILE A 23 6.21 39.92 10.01
CA ILE A 23 5.49 39.15 11.03
C ILE A 23 4.14 38.66 10.47
N GLU A 24 3.40 39.54 9.79
CA GLU A 24 2.10 39.20 9.23
C GLU A 24 2.22 38.13 8.13
N GLN A 25 3.19 38.27 7.22
CA GLN A 25 3.47 37.29 6.18
C GLN A 25 3.87 35.93 6.78
N TYR A 26 4.76 35.94 7.78
CA TYR A 26 5.15 34.71 8.47
C TYR A 26 3.95 34.04 9.16
N SER A 27 3.11 34.82 9.85
CA SER A 27 1.92 34.30 10.53
C SER A 27 0.94 33.61 9.56
N GLN A 28 0.72 34.21 8.39
CA GLN A 28 -0.14 33.64 7.34
C GLN A 28 0.47 32.38 6.73
N GLY A 29 1.78 32.40 6.45
CA GLY A 29 2.51 31.24 5.96
C GLY A 29 2.49 30.07 6.94
N HIS A 30 2.74 30.34 8.21
CA HIS A 30 2.68 29.35 9.28
C HIS A 30 1.28 28.73 9.40
N LEU A 31 0.22 29.55 9.39
CA LEU A 31 -1.15 29.06 9.43
C LEU A 31 -1.48 28.18 8.22
N ASN A 32 -1.13 28.61 7.00
CA ASN A 32 -1.35 27.85 5.77
C ASN A 32 -0.67 26.47 5.82
N MET A 33 0.59 26.44 6.26
CA MET A 33 1.33 25.19 6.45
C MET A 33 0.69 24.30 7.51
N THR A 34 0.26 24.88 8.64
CA THR A 34 -0.41 24.14 9.73
C THR A 34 -1.72 23.49 9.25
N VAL A 35 -2.56 24.22 8.50
CA VAL A 35 -3.82 23.70 7.95
C VAL A 35 -3.54 22.55 6.97
N ARG A 36 -2.53 22.72 6.10
CA ARG A 36 -2.14 21.67 5.15
C ARG A 36 -1.63 20.41 5.84
N ILE A 37 -0.83 20.55 6.91
CA ILE A 37 -0.38 19.43 7.74
C ILE A 37 -1.58 18.72 8.38
N LYS A 38 -2.52 19.47 8.97
CA LYS A 38 -3.73 18.88 9.59
C LYS A 38 -4.61 18.13 8.59
N GLU A 39 -4.75 18.65 7.38
CA GLU A 39 -5.51 17.96 6.32
C GLU A 39 -4.81 16.68 5.86
N LEU A 40 -3.48 16.68 5.75
CA LEU A 40 -2.71 15.48 5.46
C LEU A 40 -2.85 14.43 6.57
N GLN A 41 -2.73 14.86 7.84
CA GLN A 41 -2.95 13.99 9.00
C GLN A 41 -4.37 13.39 8.96
N ARG A 42 -5.41 14.20 8.71
CA ARG A 42 -6.79 13.72 8.60
C ARG A 42 -6.97 12.67 7.51
N ARG A 43 -6.35 12.85 6.34
CA ARG A 43 -6.40 11.87 5.24
C ARG A 43 -5.67 10.57 5.60
N LEU A 44 -4.53 10.67 6.27
CA LEU A 44 -3.78 9.51 6.76
C LEU A 44 -4.58 8.76 7.82
N ASP A 45 -5.14 9.45 8.81
CA ASP A 45 -5.96 8.86 9.87
C ASP A 45 -7.19 8.15 9.29
N HIS A 46 -7.79 8.68 8.22
CA HIS A 46 -8.90 8.03 7.55
C HIS A 46 -8.49 6.78 6.76
N THR A 47 -7.33 6.82 6.10
CA THR A 47 -6.88 5.74 5.20
C THR A 47 -6.22 4.60 5.97
N LEU A 48 -5.33 4.94 6.89
CA LEU A 48 -4.53 3.99 7.65
C LEU A 48 -5.15 3.76 9.03
N GLY A 49 -5.74 4.78 9.65
CA GLY A 49 -6.13 4.75 11.06
C GLY A 49 -5.13 5.51 11.91
N LYS A 50 -5.53 5.83 13.14
CA LYS A 50 -4.67 6.54 14.09
C LYS A 50 -3.44 5.69 14.45
N PRO A 51 -2.26 6.29 14.63
CA PRO A 51 -1.09 5.57 15.14
C PRO A 51 -1.45 4.93 16.48
N GLY A 52 -1.41 3.60 16.55
CA GLY A 52 -1.85 2.80 17.71
C GLY A 52 -3.12 1.96 17.48
N MET A 53 -3.88 2.19 16.40
CA MET A 53 -5.04 1.34 16.04
C MET A 53 -4.65 -0.06 15.54
N PHE A 54 -3.38 -0.27 15.18
CA PHE A 54 -2.87 -1.56 14.70
C PHE A 54 -2.36 -2.48 15.81
N LEU A 55 -2.50 -2.11 17.09
CA LEU A 55 -2.14 -3.03 18.16
C LEU A 55 -3.20 -4.14 18.26
N PRO A 56 -2.79 -5.42 18.29
CA PRO A 56 -3.68 -6.57 18.22
C PRO A 56 -4.66 -6.67 19.40
N GLU A 57 -4.39 -5.99 20.52
CA GLU A 57 -5.23 -6.05 21.73
C GLU A 57 -6.50 -5.18 21.68
N LYS A 58 -6.63 -4.22 20.76
CA LYS A 58 -7.77 -3.28 20.72
C LYS A 58 -8.58 -3.33 19.42
N GLY A 59 -8.41 -4.39 18.63
CA GLY A 59 -9.02 -4.54 17.30
C GLY A 59 -10.46 -5.05 17.27
N VAL A 60 -11.23 -4.95 18.36
CA VAL A 60 -12.62 -5.46 18.41
C VAL A 60 -13.62 -4.46 17.82
N ASP A 61 -13.22 -3.21 17.58
CA ASP A 61 -14.11 -2.21 16.98
C ASP A 61 -14.15 -2.35 15.46
N LYS A 62 -15.06 -3.23 15.07
CA LYS A 62 -15.54 -3.63 13.73
C LYS A 62 -16.05 -2.49 12.84
N GLU A 63 -15.79 -1.22 13.17
CA GLU A 63 -16.35 -0.03 12.50
C GLU A 63 -15.35 0.78 11.66
N TYR A 64 -14.05 0.51 11.74
CA TYR A 64 -13.07 1.29 10.99
C TYR A 64 -12.87 0.78 9.55
N TYR A 65 -13.22 1.61 8.56
CA TYR A 65 -13.04 1.35 7.12
C TYR A 65 -11.57 1.52 6.63
N THR A 66 -10.59 1.45 7.53
CA THR A 66 -9.18 1.68 7.19
C THR A 66 -8.60 0.52 6.38
N MET A 67 -7.52 0.79 5.65
CA MET A 67 -6.83 -0.21 4.84
C MET A 67 -6.31 -1.39 5.66
N GLY A 68 -5.75 -1.16 6.86
CA GLY A 68 -5.26 -2.28 7.67
C GLY A 68 -6.38 -3.10 8.32
N ALA A 69 -7.50 -2.51 8.72
CA ALA A 69 -8.67 -3.28 9.17
C ALA A 69 -9.27 -4.14 8.05
N ARG A 70 -9.16 -3.70 6.78
CA ARG A 70 -9.51 -4.51 5.61
C ARG A 70 -8.48 -5.62 5.37
N LEU A 71 -7.19 -5.35 5.59
CA LEU A 71 -6.10 -6.31 5.41
C LEU A 71 -6.18 -7.45 6.43
N ILE A 72 -6.41 -7.15 7.71
CA ILE A 72 -6.58 -8.19 8.75
C ILE A 72 -7.74 -9.12 8.40
N ARG A 73 -8.90 -8.57 8.00
CA ARG A 73 -10.05 -9.38 7.55
C ARG A 73 -9.76 -10.21 6.31
N LEU A 74 -8.89 -9.73 5.42
CA LEU A 74 -8.45 -10.48 4.26
C LEU A 74 -7.57 -11.65 4.71
N GLU A 75 -6.64 -11.40 5.61
CA GLU A 75 -5.73 -12.39 6.20
C GLU A 75 -6.51 -13.52 6.88
N ASP A 76 -7.48 -13.20 7.74
CA ASP A 76 -8.38 -14.18 8.38
C ASP A 76 -9.13 -15.03 7.36
N LYS A 77 -9.62 -14.42 6.28
CA LYS A 77 -10.31 -15.14 5.20
C LYS A 77 -9.39 -16.06 4.43
N VAL A 78 -8.16 -15.63 4.16
CA VAL A 78 -7.13 -16.45 3.49
C VAL A 78 -6.76 -17.65 4.35
N LEU A 79 -6.57 -17.46 5.66
CA LEU A 79 -6.32 -18.56 6.59
C LEU A 79 -7.48 -19.56 6.63
N GLN A 80 -8.73 -19.08 6.63
CA GLN A 80 -9.90 -19.96 6.54
C GLN A 80 -9.98 -20.71 5.22
N MET A 81 -9.55 -20.09 4.11
CA MET A 81 -9.47 -20.76 2.82
C MET A 81 -8.42 -21.87 2.84
N ASP A 82 -7.26 -21.63 3.45
CA ASP A 82 -6.18 -22.61 3.58
C ASP A 82 -6.67 -23.88 4.31
N VAL A 83 -7.29 -23.71 5.48
CA VAL A 83 -7.89 -24.83 6.24
C VAL A 83 -8.95 -25.57 5.43
N LYS A 84 -9.78 -24.86 4.65
CA LYS A 84 -10.77 -25.49 3.79
C LYS A 84 -10.14 -26.29 2.66
N LEU A 85 -9.05 -25.80 2.06
CA LEU A 85 -8.30 -26.49 1.03
C LEU A 85 -7.63 -27.76 1.58
N GLU A 86 -7.05 -27.70 2.78
CA GLU A 86 -6.51 -28.88 3.46
C GLU A 86 -7.59 -29.93 3.71
N ASN A 87 -8.77 -29.51 4.17
CA ASN A 87 -9.91 -30.41 4.37
C ASN A 87 -10.36 -31.06 3.06
N VAL A 88 -10.44 -30.30 1.96
CA VAL A 88 -10.78 -30.83 0.64
C VAL A 88 -9.71 -31.82 0.16
N LEU A 89 -8.43 -31.49 0.32
CA LEU A 89 -7.32 -32.37 -0.05
C LEU A 89 -7.35 -33.68 0.74
N LYS A 90 -7.65 -33.62 2.04
CA LYS A 90 -7.83 -34.79 2.89
C LYS A 90 -8.95 -35.69 2.38
N ILE A 91 -10.14 -35.13 2.13
CA ILE A 91 -11.29 -35.88 1.58
C ILE A 91 -10.93 -36.50 0.22
N LEU A 92 -10.28 -35.74 -0.66
CA LEU A 92 -9.87 -36.25 -1.98
C LEU A 92 -8.86 -37.40 -1.87
N THR A 93 -7.90 -37.32 -0.94
CA THR A 93 -6.90 -38.37 -0.72
C THR A 93 -7.52 -39.62 -0.09
N GLU A 94 -8.53 -39.45 0.77
CA GLU A 94 -9.28 -40.57 1.35
C GLU A 94 -10.13 -41.29 0.29
N HIS A 95 -10.76 -40.55 -0.62
CA HIS A 95 -11.64 -41.13 -1.65
C HIS A 95 -10.93 -41.57 -2.94
N PHE A 96 -9.81 -40.95 -3.29
CA PHE A 96 -8.98 -41.32 -4.43
C PHE A 96 -7.62 -41.80 -3.92
N GLN A 97 -7.40 -43.12 -4.00
CA GLN A 97 -6.06 -43.68 -3.78
C GLN A 97 -5.06 -42.97 -4.72
N PRO A 98 -3.95 -42.42 -4.21
CA PRO A 98 -2.95 -41.80 -5.07
C PRO A 98 -2.43 -42.85 -6.07
N LYS A 99 -2.71 -42.65 -7.36
CA LYS A 99 -2.07 -43.45 -8.41
C LYS A 99 -0.56 -43.19 -8.33
N PRO A 100 0.27 -44.22 -8.11
CA PRO A 100 1.71 -44.05 -7.92
C PRO A 100 2.46 -43.53 -9.17
N GLU A 101 1.78 -43.36 -10.29
CA GLU A 101 2.37 -43.00 -11.59
C GLU A 101 2.65 -41.50 -11.77
N LEU A 102 2.09 -40.62 -10.92
CA LEU A 102 2.26 -39.16 -11.06
C LEU A 102 3.23 -38.53 -10.05
N LEU A 103 3.91 -39.32 -9.22
CA LEU A 103 4.91 -38.84 -8.27
C LEU A 103 6.31 -38.72 -8.91
N GLN A 104 6.39 -38.15 -10.13
CA GLN A 104 7.67 -37.66 -10.63
C GLN A 104 7.97 -36.36 -9.88
N LYS A 105 8.89 -36.46 -8.90
CA LYS A 105 9.48 -35.28 -8.26
C LYS A 105 9.99 -34.33 -9.36
N PRO A 106 9.84 -33.01 -9.23
CA PRO A 106 10.51 -32.09 -10.14
C PRO A 106 12.00 -32.36 -10.04
N SER A 107 12.61 -32.87 -11.10
CA SER A 107 14.06 -33.03 -11.17
C SER A 107 14.70 -31.66 -10.99
N GLU A 108 15.53 -31.48 -9.96
CA GLU A 108 16.25 -30.24 -9.64
C GLU A 108 17.29 -29.81 -10.70
N TYR A 109 17.23 -30.36 -11.92
CA TYR A 109 18.14 -30.07 -13.02
C TYR A 109 17.38 -29.80 -14.32
N SER A 110 16.62 -28.71 -14.40
CA SER A 110 16.12 -28.23 -15.70
C SER A 110 16.09 -26.70 -15.82
N SER A 111 17.09 -26.02 -15.24
CA SER A 111 17.23 -24.56 -15.36
C SER A 111 18.31 -24.09 -16.34
N ARG A 112 19.02 -25.00 -17.03
CA ARG A 112 20.06 -24.59 -18.01
C ARG A 112 19.72 -24.90 -19.48
N VAL A 113 19.05 -26.00 -19.79
CA VAL A 113 18.83 -26.41 -21.19
C VAL A 113 17.75 -25.55 -21.87
N THR A 114 16.71 -25.12 -21.15
CA THR A 114 15.62 -24.32 -21.73
C THR A 114 16.04 -22.89 -22.07
N VAL A 115 17.09 -22.35 -21.44
CA VAL A 115 17.61 -21.01 -21.71
C VAL A 115 18.49 -20.99 -22.96
N MET A 116 19.34 -22.02 -23.17
CA MET A 116 20.18 -22.10 -24.38
C MET A 116 19.36 -22.26 -25.67
N LYS A 117 18.21 -22.97 -25.64
CA LYS A 117 17.30 -23.04 -26.79
C LYS A 117 16.58 -21.73 -27.13
N ARG A 118 16.43 -20.79 -26.17
CA ARG A 118 15.85 -19.46 -26.44
C ARG A 118 16.87 -18.44 -26.96
N LEU A 119 18.16 -18.66 -26.70
CA LEU A 119 19.23 -17.76 -27.12
C LEU A 119 19.82 -18.10 -28.50
N GLY A 120 19.29 -19.11 -29.21
CA GLY A 120 19.65 -19.37 -30.61
C GLY A 120 21.13 -19.69 -30.84
N VAL A 121 21.85 -20.17 -29.83
CA VAL A 121 23.24 -20.61 -30.00
C VAL A 121 23.23 -22.05 -30.48
N SER A 122 23.28 -22.19 -31.80
CA SER A 122 23.59 -23.43 -32.50
C SER A 122 24.98 -23.90 -32.08
N MET A 123 25.11 -25.10 -31.49
CA MET A 123 26.38 -25.81 -31.54
C MET A 123 26.36 -26.60 -32.85
N ASP A 124 27.14 -26.09 -33.80
CA ASP A 124 27.43 -26.71 -35.08
C ASP A 124 28.13 -28.06 -34.87
N ASP A 125 27.73 -29.04 -35.66
CA ASP A 125 28.37 -30.36 -35.73
C ASP A 125 29.84 -30.19 -36.15
N SER A 126 30.75 -30.80 -35.39
CA SER A 126 32.11 -31.06 -35.86
C SER A 126 32.74 -32.22 -35.07
N GLN A 127 32.77 -33.36 -35.75
CA GLN A 127 33.64 -34.55 -35.61
C GLN A 127 33.62 -35.39 -34.33
#